data_AF-A0A2E0KWW4-F1
#
_entry.id   AF-A0A2E0KWW4-F1
#
_cell.length_a   1.000
_cell.length_b   1.000
_cell.length_c   1.000
_cell.angle_alpha   90.00
_cell.angle_beta   90.00
_cell.angle_gamma   90.00
#
_symmetry.space_group_name_H-M   'P 1'
#
loop_
_entity.id
_entity.type
_entity.pdbx_description
1 polymer ?
#
loop_
_entity_poly.entity_id
_entity_poly.type
_entity_poly.pdbx_seq_one_letter_code
_entity_poly.pdbx_strand_id
1 'polypeptide(L)'
;MSTIIRWRITLLISLMLFIGGFTLSILLGLGLADPPRAGTLQWRVESPVDWIETQTQSEDWTFSPAPVQLPAAFTLELTATNHGASNSAWGIQIFDAQATQTILIDNQGYFSVSSNAEQPYWRAFIHIRPAAANKLYLHVEPDQQATLRINDEVAWEGSIKASTWQLVSYQQPQLNWEQIALYYED
;
A
#
# COMPACT_ATOMS: atom_id res chain seq x y z
N MET A 1 52.03 13.01 -17.05
CA MET A 1 50.72 12.80 -17.70
C MET A 1 50.28 14.13 -18.30
N SER A 2 50.05 14.22 -19.61
CA SER A 2 49.82 15.50 -20.28
C SER A 2 48.45 16.13 -19.90
N THR A 3 48.39 17.45 -19.86
CA THR A 3 47.17 18.23 -19.60
C THR A 3 46.02 17.88 -20.55
N ILE A 4 46.34 17.54 -21.80
CA ILE A 4 45.39 17.07 -22.82
C ILE A 4 44.69 15.77 -22.40
N ILE A 5 45.42 14.83 -21.80
CA ILE A 5 44.84 13.55 -21.35
C ILE A 5 43.84 13.81 -20.21
N ARG A 6 44.17 14.69 -19.26
CA ARG A 6 43.27 15.05 -18.14
C ARG A 6 41.96 15.68 -18.63
N TRP A 7 42.05 16.58 -19.61
CA TRP A 7 40.86 17.25 -20.17
C TRP A 7 39.95 16.28 -20.92
N ARG A 8 40.52 15.35 -21.69
CA ARG A 8 39.75 14.29 -22.37
C ARG A 8 39.05 13.34 -21.38
N ILE A 9 39.75 12.94 -20.32
CA ILE A 9 39.15 12.10 -19.26
C ILE A 9 37.99 12.85 -18.59
N THR A 10 38.18 14.13 -18.27
CA THR A 10 37.13 14.95 -17.66
C THR A 10 35.90 15.04 -18.56
N LEU A 11 36.09 15.32 -19.85
CA LEU A 11 35.00 15.41 -20.82
C LEU A 11 34.27 14.08 -20.98
N LEU A 12 34.98 12.95 -21.01
CA LEU A 12 34.37 11.62 -21.07
C LEU A 12 33.54 11.31 -19.82
N ILE A 13 34.04 11.65 -18.63
CA ILE A 13 33.29 11.47 -17.38
C ILE A 13 32.04 12.35 -17.39
N SER A 14 32.15 13.63 -17.76
CA SER A 14 31.00 14.53 -17.86
C SER A 14 29.96 14.04 -18.86
N LEU A 15 30.39 13.53 -20.02
CA LEU A 15 29.50 12.97 -21.03
C LEU A 15 28.78 11.72 -20.51
N MET A 16 29.50 10.82 -19.83
CA MET A 16 28.91 9.63 -19.21
C MET A 16 27.89 9.98 -18.13
N LEU A 17 28.18 10.96 -17.27
CA LEU A 17 27.24 11.43 -16.25
C LEU A 17 25.99 12.04 -16.88
N PHE A 18 26.15 12.83 -17.96
CA PHE A 18 25.03 13.42 -18.67
C PHE A 18 24.14 12.36 -19.31
N ILE A 19 24.73 11.40 -20.04
CA ILE A 19 23.98 10.30 -20.67
C ILE A 19 23.30 9.45 -19.60
N GLY A 20 24.00 9.13 -18.50
CA GLY A 20 23.46 8.37 -17.38
C GLY A 20 22.27 9.07 -16.72
N GLY A 21 22.41 10.36 -16.40
CA GLY A 21 21.33 11.17 -15.81
C GLY A 21 20.13 11.34 -16.74
N PHE A 22 20.38 11.57 -18.04
CA PHE A 22 19.32 11.67 -19.03
C PHE A 22 18.55 10.36 -19.20
N THR A 23 19.27 9.24 -19.28
CA THR A 23 18.66 7.89 -19.38
C THR A 23 17.83 7.60 -18.13
N LEU A 24 18.37 7.84 -16.94
CA LEU A 24 17.65 7.65 -15.69
C LEU A 24 16.36 8.51 -15.65
N SER A 25 16.42 9.75 -16.11
CA SER A 25 15.25 10.64 -16.17
C SER A 25 14.16 10.11 -17.11
N ILE A 26 14.54 9.58 -18.28
CA ILE A 26 13.58 8.93 -19.20
C ILE A 26 12.97 7.70 -18.53
N LEU A 27 13.79 6.84 -17.93
CA LEU A 27 13.31 5.63 -17.27
C LEU A 27 12.32 5.94 -16.14
N LEU A 28 12.63 6.94 -15.29
CA LEU A 28 11.72 7.41 -14.25
C LEU A 28 10.43 8.01 -14.83
N GLY A 29 10.52 8.77 -15.92
CA GLY A 29 9.35 9.33 -16.62
C GLY A 29 8.46 8.27 -17.27
N LEU A 30 9.00 7.08 -17.55
CA LEU A 30 8.25 5.91 -18.02
C LEU A 30 7.67 5.07 -16.88
N GLY A 31 7.80 5.50 -15.62
CA GLY A 31 7.24 4.81 -14.47
C GLY A 31 8.05 3.59 -14.02
N LEU A 32 9.35 3.48 -14.35
CA LEU A 32 10.19 2.37 -13.85
C LEU A 32 10.32 2.34 -12.31
N ALA A 33 10.01 3.46 -11.65
CA ALA A 33 9.95 3.53 -10.19
C ALA A 33 8.52 3.35 -9.64
N ASP A 34 7.51 3.27 -10.50
CA ASP A 34 6.13 3.05 -10.05
C ASP A 34 5.99 1.60 -9.55
N PRO A 35 5.29 1.38 -8.42
CA PRO A 35 5.02 0.04 -7.94
C PRO A 35 4.31 -0.84 -8.99
N PRO A 36 4.63 -2.14 -9.08
CA PRO A 36 4.00 -3.03 -10.04
C PRO A 36 2.52 -3.23 -9.69
N ARG A 37 1.62 -2.98 -10.64
CA ARG A 37 0.18 -3.22 -10.51
C ARG A 37 -0.21 -4.52 -11.20
N ALA A 38 -1.12 -5.28 -10.60
CA ALA A 38 -1.55 -6.58 -11.14
C ALA A 38 -2.38 -6.49 -12.42
N GLY A 39 -2.82 -5.30 -12.85
CA GLY A 39 -3.62 -5.16 -14.06
C GLY A 39 -4.23 -3.77 -14.23
N THR A 40 -5.35 -3.73 -14.97
CA THR A 40 -6.13 -2.51 -15.18
C THR A 40 -7.00 -2.19 -13.97
N LEU A 41 -7.49 -0.95 -13.89
CA LEU A 41 -8.39 -0.52 -12.81
C LEU A 41 -9.76 -1.18 -13.01
N GLN A 42 -10.17 -2.00 -12.04
CA GLN A 42 -11.42 -2.76 -12.11
C GLN A 42 -12.50 -2.13 -11.24
N TRP A 43 -12.10 -1.63 -10.07
CA TRP A 43 -13.01 -1.01 -9.13
C TRP A 43 -12.34 0.18 -8.45
N ARG A 44 -13.07 1.28 -8.32
CA ARG A 44 -12.61 2.48 -7.62
C ARG A 44 -13.76 3.13 -6.88
N VAL A 45 -13.47 3.60 -5.68
CA VAL A 45 -14.32 4.49 -4.92
C VAL A 45 -13.51 5.71 -4.48
N GLU A 46 -14.07 6.88 -4.71
CA GLU A 46 -13.54 8.17 -4.29
C GLU A 46 -14.53 8.81 -3.30
N SER A 47 -14.04 9.70 -2.45
CA SER A 47 -14.84 10.36 -1.40
C SER A 47 -15.96 11.25 -1.96
N PRO A 48 -17.15 11.33 -1.31
CA PRO A 48 -17.55 10.59 -0.11
C PRO A 48 -17.96 9.14 -0.45
N VAL A 49 -17.64 8.22 0.46
CA VAL A 49 -18.04 6.81 0.31
C VAL A 49 -19.25 6.52 1.17
N ASP A 50 -20.35 6.08 0.54
CA ASP A 50 -21.53 5.58 1.24
C ASP A 50 -21.24 4.17 1.75
N TRP A 51 -20.97 4.03 3.06
CA TRP A 51 -20.61 2.76 3.68
C TRP A 51 -21.82 2.02 4.25
N ILE A 52 -21.81 0.68 4.14
CA ILE A 52 -22.64 -0.18 4.99
C ILE A 52 -21.81 -0.52 6.23
N GLU A 53 -22.03 0.25 7.30
CA GLU A 53 -21.41 0.02 8.60
C GLU A 53 -21.99 -1.23 9.26
N THR A 54 -21.16 -2.27 9.44
CA THR A 54 -21.51 -3.43 10.26
C THR A 54 -20.68 -3.42 11.53
N GLN A 55 -21.33 -3.10 12.64
CA GLN A 55 -20.74 -3.12 13.98
C GLN A 55 -20.52 -4.58 14.40
N THR A 56 -19.27 -4.99 14.62
CA THR A 56 -18.93 -6.36 15.03
C THR A 56 -18.76 -6.48 16.54
N GLN A 57 -18.22 -5.45 17.20
CA GLN A 57 -18.16 -5.26 18.67
C GLN A 57 -18.24 -3.76 19.02
N SER A 58 -18.30 -3.38 20.31
CA SER A 58 -18.71 -2.03 20.75
C SER A 58 -17.86 -0.86 20.21
N GLU A 59 -16.68 -1.10 19.65
CA GLU A 59 -15.77 -0.07 19.12
C GLU A 59 -15.11 -0.42 17.77
N ASP A 60 -15.48 -1.56 17.18
CA ASP A 60 -14.89 -2.09 15.95
C ASP A 60 -15.91 -2.09 14.81
N TRP A 61 -15.45 -1.59 13.66
CA TRP A 61 -16.26 -1.46 12.46
C TRP A 61 -15.61 -2.21 11.31
N THR A 62 -16.42 -3.02 10.64
CA THR A 62 -16.05 -3.66 9.38
C THR A 62 -16.85 -3.02 8.25
N PHE A 63 -16.15 -2.70 7.16
CA PHE A 63 -16.78 -2.13 5.96
C PHE A 63 -16.45 -3.04 4.79
N SER A 64 -17.47 -3.71 4.26
CA SER A 64 -17.33 -4.55 3.08
C SER A 64 -17.94 -3.81 1.90
N PRO A 65 -17.18 -3.47 0.84
CA PRO A 65 -17.81 -3.27 -0.45
C PRO A 65 -18.53 -4.58 -0.80
N ALA A 66 -19.67 -4.53 -1.50
CA ALA A 66 -20.38 -5.72 -1.97
C ALA A 66 -19.36 -6.77 -2.47
N PRO A 67 -19.45 -8.05 -2.06
CA PRO A 67 -18.33 -8.99 -2.02
C PRO A 67 -17.60 -9.04 -3.37
N VAL A 68 -16.44 -8.36 -3.43
CA VAL A 68 -15.57 -8.40 -4.60
C VAL A 68 -14.68 -9.60 -4.46
N GLN A 69 -14.94 -10.63 -5.28
CA GLN A 69 -14.05 -11.78 -5.37
C GLN A 69 -12.70 -11.33 -5.90
N LEU A 70 -11.64 -11.66 -5.16
CA LEU A 70 -10.28 -11.36 -5.57
C LEU A 70 -9.75 -12.48 -6.48
N PRO A 71 -9.17 -12.13 -7.64
CA PRO A 71 -8.45 -13.10 -8.46
C PRO A 71 -7.11 -13.49 -7.83
N ALA A 72 -6.40 -14.42 -8.47
CA ALA A 72 -5.11 -14.92 -7.98
C ALA A 72 -4.03 -13.83 -7.87
N ALA A 73 -4.07 -12.83 -8.75
CA ALA A 73 -3.18 -11.67 -8.74
C ALA A 73 -4.01 -10.39 -8.70
N PHE A 74 -3.71 -9.50 -7.74
CA PHE A 74 -4.45 -8.25 -7.58
C PHE A 74 -3.58 -7.18 -6.93
N THR A 75 -3.99 -5.92 -7.09
CA THR A 75 -3.45 -4.79 -6.34
C THR A 75 -4.59 -4.04 -5.67
N LEU A 76 -4.50 -3.86 -4.35
CA LEU A 76 -5.36 -2.97 -3.57
C LEU A 76 -4.59 -1.70 -3.21
N GLU A 77 -5.17 -0.54 -3.54
CA GLU A 77 -4.69 0.77 -3.15
C GLU A 77 -5.73 1.45 -2.26
N LEU A 78 -5.33 1.91 -1.08
CA LEU A 78 -6.21 2.60 -0.15
C LEU A 78 -5.51 3.85 0.34
N THR A 79 -6.21 4.98 0.37
CA THR A 79 -5.69 6.22 0.94
C THR A 79 -6.73 6.82 1.87
N ALA A 80 -6.32 7.05 3.11
CA ALA A 80 -7.16 7.66 4.13
C ALA A 80 -6.35 8.49 5.11
N THR A 81 -7.01 9.48 5.69
CA THR A 81 -6.54 10.21 6.87
C THR A 81 -7.32 9.74 8.09
N ASN A 82 -6.63 9.49 9.22
CA ASN A 82 -7.27 9.12 10.48
C ASN A 82 -7.13 10.23 11.53
N HIS A 83 -8.23 10.92 11.84
CA HIS A 83 -8.31 11.95 12.88
C HIS A 83 -8.82 11.41 14.23
N GLY A 84 -8.98 10.09 14.36
CA GLY A 84 -9.51 9.45 15.57
C GLY A 84 -8.51 9.42 16.73
N ALA A 85 -8.81 8.58 17.72
CA ALA A 85 -7.97 8.41 18.89
C ALA A 85 -6.54 7.98 18.52
N SER A 86 -5.55 8.22 19.40
CA SER A 86 -4.15 7.86 19.11
C SER A 86 -3.97 6.36 18.88
N ASN A 87 -4.72 5.54 19.60
CA ASN A 87 -4.72 4.09 19.49
C ASN A 87 -5.68 3.57 18.38
N SER A 88 -6.43 4.45 17.72
CA SER A 88 -7.30 4.05 16.62
C SER A 88 -6.49 3.57 15.42
N ALA A 89 -7.00 2.54 14.76
CA ALA A 89 -6.33 1.89 13.64
C ALA A 89 -7.31 1.63 12.49
N TRP A 90 -6.76 1.51 11.30
CA TRP A 90 -7.51 1.17 10.10
C TRP A 90 -6.65 0.36 9.13
N GLY A 91 -7.32 -0.33 8.22
CA GLY A 91 -6.63 -1.00 7.12
C GLY A 91 -7.54 -1.99 6.42
N ILE A 92 -6.97 -3.14 6.09
CA ILE A 92 -7.62 -4.17 5.28
C ILE A 92 -7.57 -5.51 5.98
N GLN A 93 -8.66 -6.25 5.90
CA GLN A 93 -8.73 -7.65 6.25
C GLN A 93 -9.00 -8.45 4.98
N ILE A 94 -8.19 -9.47 4.76
CA ILE A 94 -8.21 -10.32 3.58
C ILE A 94 -8.40 -11.74 4.06
N PHE A 95 -9.25 -12.50 3.38
CA PHE A 95 -9.60 -13.83 3.83
C PHE A 95 -9.78 -14.79 2.66
N ASP A 96 -9.46 -16.04 2.92
CA ASP A 96 -9.81 -17.19 2.11
C ASP A 96 -10.63 -18.20 2.94
N ALA A 97 -10.88 -19.39 2.41
CA ALA A 97 -11.64 -20.42 3.11
C ALA A 97 -10.93 -20.97 4.37
N GLN A 98 -9.65 -20.70 4.57
CA GLN A 98 -8.78 -21.34 5.57
C GLN A 98 -8.17 -20.33 6.56
N ALA A 99 -7.98 -19.09 6.17
CA ALA A 99 -7.21 -18.10 6.90
C ALA A 99 -7.75 -16.68 6.69
N THR A 100 -7.44 -15.83 7.67
CA THR A 100 -7.67 -14.40 7.60
C THR A 100 -6.35 -13.69 7.90
N GLN A 101 -6.04 -12.67 7.13
CA GLN A 101 -4.89 -11.81 7.28
C GLN A 101 -5.39 -10.37 7.44
N THR A 102 -4.99 -9.72 8.52
CA THR A 102 -5.37 -8.36 8.85
C THR A 102 -4.15 -7.47 8.79
N ILE A 103 -4.24 -6.40 8.00
CA ILE A 103 -3.21 -5.38 7.83
C ILE A 103 -3.77 -4.09 8.41
N LEU A 104 -3.08 -3.53 9.40
CA LEU A 104 -3.51 -2.32 10.09
C LEU A 104 -2.39 -1.30 10.14
N ILE A 105 -2.75 -0.03 10.10
CA ILE A 105 -1.92 1.08 10.53
C ILE A 105 -2.64 1.85 11.63
N ASP A 106 -1.90 2.29 12.63
CA ASP A 106 -2.43 3.10 13.73
C ASP A 106 -2.08 4.58 13.58
N ASN A 107 -2.64 5.40 14.47
CA ASN A 107 -2.37 6.83 14.52
C ASN A 107 -1.11 7.19 15.34
N GLN A 108 -0.24 6.21 15.64
CA GLN A 108 1.02 6.40 16.38
C GLN A 108 2.26 6.10 15.52
N GLY A 109 2.08 5.65 14.29
CA GLY A 109 3.19 5.33 13.39
C GLY A 109 3.59 3.86 13.39
N TYR A 110 2.69 2.97 13.81
CA TYR A 110 2.88 1.53 13.78
C TYR A 110 1.97 0.87 12.75
N PHE A 111 2.42 -0.26 12.24
CA PHE A 111 1.61 -1.15 11.42
C PHE A 111 1.66 -2.58 11.95
N SER A 112 0.67 -3.38 11.55
CA SER A 112 0.64 -4.80 11.82
C SER A 112 0.20 -5.57 10.59
N VAL A 113 0.76 -6.76 10.42
CA VAL A 113 0.31 -7.78 9.48
C VAL A 113 0.12 -9.05 10.31
N SER A 114 -1.10 -9.35 10.71
CA SER A 114 -1.43 -10.43 11.66
C SER A 114 -2.55 -11.33 11.16
N SER A 115 -2.45 -12.63 11.43
CA SER A 115 -3.56 -13.57 11.21
C SER A 115 -4.62 -13.52 12.32
N ASN A 116 -4.29 -12.88 13.45
CA ASN A 116 -5.22 -12.63 14.56
C ASN A 116 -5.37 -11.12 14.78
N ALA A 117 -6.56 -10.59 14.46
CA ALA A 117 -6.87 -9.17 14.63
C ALA A 117 -7.01 -8.74 16.10
N GLU A 118 -7.29 -9.67 17.01
CA GLU A 118 -7.42 -9.38 18.45
C GLU A 118 -6.05 -9.20 19.13
N GLN A 119 -4.99 -9.74 18.52
CA GLN A 119 -3.63 -9.67 19.03
C GLN A 119 -2.66 -9.23 17.92
N PRO A 120 -2.79 -7.99 17.41
CA PRO A 120 -1.91 -7.47 16.39
C PRO A 120 -0.48 -7.31 16.93
N TYR A 121 0.49 -7.81 16.18
CA TYR A 121 1.90 -7.54 16.45
C TYR A 121 2.29 -6.23 15.76
N TRP A 122 2.36 -5.16 16.54
CA TRP A 122 2.68 -3.82 16.05
C TRP A 122 4.19 -3.62 15.84
N ARG A 123 4.55 -3.03 14.70
CA ARG A 123 5.92 -2.68 14.33
C ARG A 123 5.96 -1.22 13.93
N ALA A 124 6.97 -0.49 14.39
CA ALA A 124 7.15 0.90 13.98
C ALA A 124 7.49 0.97 12.48
N PHE A 125 6.92 1.95 11.78
CA PHE A 125 7.28 2.28 10.40
C PHE A 125 7.33 3.80 10.24
N ILE A 126 8.56 4.31 10.07
CA ILE A 126 8.86 5.74 10.15
C ILE A 126 8.12 6.61 9.12
N HIS A 127 7.58 5.99 8.06
CA HIS A 127 6.89 6.70 7.00
C HIS A 127 5.38 6.75 7.19
N ILE A 128 4.81 6.15 8.23
CA ILE A 128 3.42 6.41 8.61
C ILE A 128 3.32 7.83 9.16
N ARG A 129 2.28 8.56 8.73
CA ARG A 129 2.05 9.96 9.05
C ARG A 129 0.81 10.08 9.95
N PRO A 130 0.96 10.22 11.28
CA PRO A 130 -0.17 10.43 12.19
C PRO A 130 -1.01 11.64 11.77
N ALA A 131 -2.34 11.50 11.87
CA ALA A 131 -3.33 12.52 11.53
C ALA A 131 -3.22 13.13 10.10
N ALA A 132 -2.54 12.43 9.19
CA ALA A 132 -2.40 12.81 7.79
C ALA A 132 -2.72 11.62 6.88
N ALA A 133 -2.80 11.89 5.58
CA ALA A 133 -3.09 10.88 4.58
C ALA A 133 -1.98 9.83 4.55
N ASN A 134 -2.37 8.57 4.65
CA ASN A 134 -1.51 7.42 4.44
C ASN A 134 -2.08 6.55 3.31
N LYS A 135 -1.19 6.10 2.43
CA LYS A 135 -1.49 5.17 1.35
C LYS A 135 -1.06 3.76 1.75
N LEU A 136 -1.99 2.82 1.76
CA LEU A 136 -1.72 1.38 1.78
C LEU A 136 -1.76 0.87 0.35
N TYR A 137 -0.74 0.15 -0.04
CA TYR A 137 -0.62 -0.48 -1.34
C TYR A 137 -0.27 -1.94 -1.12
N LEU A 138 -1.20 -2.84 -1.41
CA LEU A 138 -0.96 -4.27 -1.36
C LEU A 138 -0.98 -4.83 -2.77
N HIS A 139 0.14 -5.40 -3.20
CA HIS A 139 0.22 -6.15 -4.44
C HIS A 139 0.40 -7.63 -4.13
N VAL A 140 -0.37 -8.48 -4.80
CA VAL A 140 -0.30 -9.93 -4.70
C VAL A 140 -0.09 -10.50 -6.10
N GLU A 141 0.95 -11.32 -6.24
CA GLU A 141 1.33 -12.03 -7.45
C GLU A 141 0.54 -13.34 -7.61
N PRO A 142 0.49 -13.93 -8.83
CA PRO A 142 -0.23 -15.18 -9.07
C PRO A 142 0.21 -16.37 -8.21
N ASP A 143 1.47 -16.36 -7.75
CA ASP A 143 2.06 -17.37 -6.87
C ASP A 143 1.81 -17.07 -5.37
N GLN A 144 0.97 -16.07 -5.08
CA GLN A 144 0.60 -15.60 -3.75
C GLN A 144 1.71 -14.90 -2.98
N GLN A 145 2.83 -14.54 -3.64
CA GLN A 145 3.76 -13.58 -3.05
C GLN A 145 3.10 -12.20 -2.98
N ALA A 146 3.29 -11.52 -1.87
CA ALA A 146 2.63 -10.27 -1.57
C ALA A 146 3.64 -9.24 -1.09
N THR A 147 3.51 -8.02 -1.59
CA THR A 147 4.26 -6.87 -1.10
C THR A 147 3.30 -5.80 -0.60
N LEU A 148 3.42 -5.47 0.67
CA LEU A 148 2.77 -4.32 1.28
C LEU A 148 3.72 -3.13 1.23
N ARG A 149 3.22 -2.03 0.66
CA ARG A 149 3.84 -0.72 0.73
C ARG A 149 2.95 0.24 1.52
N ILE A 150 3.59 1.09 2.30
CA ILE A 150 2.95 2.19 3.03
C ILE A 150 3.62 3.48 2.57
N ASN A 151 2.84 4.41 2.04
CA ASN A 151 3.35 5.65 1.43
C ASN A 151 4.45 5.38 0.40
N ASP A 152 4.17 4.43 -0.50
CA ASP A 152 5.03 3.97 -1.61
C ASP A 152 6.32 3.25 -1.21
N GLU A 153 6.55 3.02 0.08
CA GLU A 153 7.72 2.28 0.58
C GLU A 153 7.37 0.87 1.05
N VAL A 154 8.24 -0.10 0.77
CA VAL A 154 8.05 -1.50 1.17
C VAL A 154 8.08 -1.62 2.70
N ALA A 155 6.93 -1.96 3.28
CA ALA A 155 6.75 -2.18 4.71
C ALA A 155 6.82 -3.68 5.06
N TRP A 156 6.36 -4.54 4.16
CA TRP A 156 6.34 -5.98 4.40
C TRP A 156 6.28 -6.79 3.10
N GLU A 157 6.88 -7.98 3.14
CA GLU A 157 6.79 -9.00 2.10
C GLU A 157 6.44 -10.35 2.75
N GLY A 158 5.65 -11.15 2.06
CA GLY A 158 5.30 -12.49 2.49
C GLY A 158 4.27 -13.13 1.56
N SER A 159 3.50 -14.10 2.05
CA SER A 159 2.49 -14.77 1.24
C SER A 159 1.08 -14.47 1.74
N ILE A 160 0.18 -14.13 0.82
CA ILE A 160 -1.23 -13.89 1.11
C ILE A 160 -2.08 -14.74 0.17
N LYS A 161 -2.92 -15.59 0.76
CA LYS A 161 -4.04 -16.22 0.08
C LYS A 161 -5.29 -15.40 0.32
N ALA A 162 -5.92 -14.99 -0.77
CA ALA A 162 -7.07 -14.11 -0.73
C ALA A 162 -8.12 -14.60 -1.71
N SER A 163 -9.36 -14.71 -1.27
CA SER A 163 -10.51 -14.80 -2.18
C SER A 163 -11.42 -13.58 -2.07
N THR A 164 -11.26 -12.79 -1.01
CA THR A 164 -12.13 -11.66 -0.68
C THR A 164 -11.42 -10.76 0.34
N TRP A 165 -11.93 -9.54 0.50
CA TRP A 165 -11.38 -8.54 1.38
C TRP A 165 -12.47 -7.63 1.94
N GLN A 166 -12.12 -6.93 3.01
CA GLN A 166 -12.92 -5.85 3.60
C GLN A 166 -12.03 -4.81 4.24
N LEU A 167 -12.55 -3.61 4.41
CA LEU A 167 -11.92 -2.60 5.25
C LEU A 167 -12.25 -2.89 6.71
N VAL A 168 -11.30 -2.58 7.57
CA VAL A 168 -11.47 -2.73 9.00
C VAL A 168 -10.95 -1.50 9.71
N SER A 169 -11.58 -1.18 10.83
CA SER A 169 -11.21 -0.03 11.64
C SER A 169 -11.50 -0.33 13.11
N TYR A 170 -10.62 0.15 14.00
CA TYR A 170 -10.58 -0.22 15.41
C TYR A 170 -10.49 1.03 16.29
N GLN A 171 -11.08 0.95 17.48
CA GLN A 171 -10.93 1.93 18.57
C GLN A 171 -11.31 3.37 18.16
N GLN A 172 -12.50 3.52 17.57
CA GLN A 172 -13.09 4.81 17.21
C GLN A 172 -12.23 5.67 16.25
N PRO A 173 -11.90 5.15 15.06
CA PRO A 173 -11.17 5.92 14.07
C PRO A 173 -12.10 6.98 13.45
N GLN A 174 -11.53 8.10 13.03
CA GLN A 174 -12.24 9.13 12.27
C GLN A 174 -11.61 9.21 10.89
N LEU A 175 -12.07 8.31 10.00
CA LEU A 175 -11.47 8.12 8.68
C LEU A 175 -12.08 9.05 7.64
N ASN A 176 -11.21 9.85 7.04
CA ASN A 176 -11.49 10.55 5.79
C ASN A 176 -10.85 9.74 4.66
N TRP A 177 -11.65 8.95 3.96
CA TRP A 177 -11.21 8.21 2.77
C TRP A 177 -10.99 9.17 1.61
N GLU A 178 -9.87 9.00 0.91
CA GLU A 178 -9.56 9.74 -0.31
C GLU A 178 -9.77 8.87 -1.53
N GLN A 179 -9.24 7.64 -1.50
CA GLN A 179 -9.33 6.71 -2.60
C GLN A 179 -9.29 5.26 -2.10
N ILE A 180 -10.07 4.40 -2.72
CA ILE A 180 -9.87 2.96 -2.69
C ILE A 180 -9.94 2.45 -4.13
N ALA A 181 -8.94 1.69 -4.55
CA ALA A 181 -8.86 1.15 -5.90
C ALA A 181 -8.39 -0.30 -5.88
N LEU A 182 -8.99 -1.11 -6.75
CA LEU A 182 -8.65 -2.49 -6.99
C LEU A 182 -8.27 -2.66 -8.46
N TYR A 183 -7.12 -3.29 -8.69
CA TYR A 183 -6.58 -3.56 -10.01
C TYR A 183 -6.35 -5.07 -10.18
N TYR A 184 -6.75 -5.61 -11.32
CA TYR A 184 -6.46 -6.98 -11.74
C TYR A 184 -6.73 -7.15 -13.25
N GLU A 185 -6.25 -8.25 -13.83
CA GLU A 185 -6.62 -8.72 -15.17
C GLU A 185 -7.60 -9.90 -15.05
N ASP A 186 -8.57 -9.97 -15.95
CA ASP A 186 -9.56 -11.07 -16.05
C ASP A 186 -8.95 -12.36 -16.62
#